data_AF-A0A0A0D6S7-F1
#
_entry.id   AF-A0A0A0D6S7-F1
#
_cell.length_a   1.000
_cell.length_b   1.000
_cell.length_c   1.000
_cell.angle_alpha   90.00
_cell.angle_beta   90.00
_cell.angle_gamma   90.00
#
_symmetry.space_group_name_H-M   'P 1'
#
loop_
_entity.id
_entity.type
_entity.pdbx_description
1 polymer ?
#
loop_
_entity_poly.entity_id
_entity_poly.type
_entity_poly.pdbx_seq_one_letter_code
_entity_poly.pdbx_strand_id
1 'polypeptide(L)'
;TVYPVRLLRPGGAGGKPASFALFGPTCDSYDSLPGTSPLPEDVREGDWIEFGQIGAYSNVLQTRFNGFEARRFVAVEDGALRPAAAQAA
;
A
#
# COMPACT_ATOMS: atom_id res chain seq x y z
N THR A 1 10.35 10.67 -2.34
CA THR A 1 10.14 9.42 -3.09
C THR A 1 8.71 9.00 -2.89
N VAL A 2 7.99 8.67 -3.97
CA VAL A 2 6.60 8.20 -3.92
C VAL A 2 6.63 6.67 -3.92
N TYR A 3 5.89 6.03 -3.01
CA TYR A 3 5.77 4.58 -2.97
C TYR A 3 4.81 4.09 -4.06
N PRO A 4 5.04 2.91 -4.67
CA PRO A 4 4.03 2.31 -5.54
C PRO A 4 2.75 2.04 -4.75
N VAL A 5 1.61 2.46 -5.27
CA VAL A 5 0.30 2.19 -4.67
C VAL A 5 -0.63 1.50 -5.66
N ARG A 6 -1.51 0.65 -5.14
CA ARG A 6 -2.54 -0.03 -5.94
C ARG A 6 -3.85 -0.09 -5.18
N LEU A 7 -4.94 0.23 -5.87
CA LEU A 7 -6.29 0.03 -5.33
C LEU A 7 -6.71 -1.44 -5.51
N LEU A 8 -7.23 -2.03 -4.43
CA LEU A 8 -7.79 -3.38 -4.39
C LEU A 8 -9.28 -3.28 -4.03
N ARG A 9 -10.13 -3.70 -4.96
CA ARG A 9 -11.58 -3.72 -4.82
C ARG A 9 -12.12 -5.11 -5.19
N PRO A 10 -12.88 -5.78 -4.30
CA PRO A 10 -13.55 -7.02 -4.66
C PRO A 10 -14.51 -6.80 -5.84
N GLY A 11 -14.33 -7.58 -6.91
CA GLY A 11 -15.26 -7.57 -8.06
C GLY A 11 -15.01 -6.51 -9.14
N GLY A 12 -13.91 -5.76 -9.11
CA GLY A 12 -13.58 -4.86 -10.23
C GLY A 12 -12.33 -4.01 -10.05
N ALA A 13 -11.88 -3.41 -11.14
CA ALA A 13 -10.84 -2.38 -11.16
C ALA A 13 -11.46 -0.99 -10.99
N GLY A 14 -10.64 -0.01 -10.63
CA GLY A 14 -11.05 1.40 -10.61
C GLY A 14 -11.00 2.06 -11.99
N GLY A 15 -11.51 3.28 -12.07
CA GLY A 15 -11.51 4.14 -13.24
C GLY A 15 -10.13 4.71 -13.60
N LYS A 16 -10.10 5.86 -14.27
CA LYS A 16 -8.84 6.48 -14.70
C LYS A 16 -8.04 6.96 -13.48
N PRO A 17 -6.69 6.90 -13.53
CA PRO A 17 -5.87 7.40 -12.44
C PRO A 17 -5.96 8.93 -12.32
N ALA A 18 -6.04 9.40 -11.08
CA ALA A 18 -5.91 10.80 -10.68
C ALA A 18 -4.86 10.93 -9.55
N SER A 19 -4.36 12.14 -9.32
CA SER A 19 -3.34 12.42 -8.31
C SER A 19 -3.97 12.69 -6.94
N PHE A 20 -3.60 11.90 -5.93
CA PHE A 20 -4.07 12.08 -4.55
C PHE A 20 -2.91 12.39 -3.60
N ALA A 21 -3.15 13.28 -2.64
CA ALA A 21 -2.31 13.39 -1.45
C ALA A 21 -2.78 12.36 -0.41
N LEU A 22 -1.84 11.64 0.20
CA LEU A 22 -2.16 10.57 1.15
C LEU A 22 -1.80 11.02 2.57
N PHE A 23 -2.78 10.95 3.46
CA PHE A 23 -2.65 11.26 4.88
C PHE A 23 -2.82 9.98 5.69
N GLY A 24 -2.07 9.87 6.77
CA GLY A 24 -2.25 8.81 7.75
C GLY A 24 -3.45 9.10 8.67
N PRO A 25 -3.76 8.17 9.58
CA PRO A 25 -4.97 8.22 10.40
C PRO A 25 -4.83 9.13 11.64
N THR A 26 -3.69 9.78 11.85
CA THR A 26 -3.46 10.59 13.04
C THR A 26 -3.93 12.04 12.85
N CYS A 27 -4.10 12.77 13.95
CA CYS A 27 -4.44 14.21 13.93
C CYS A 27 -3.18 15.09 13.76
N ASP A 28 -2.05 14.51 13.34
CA ASP A 28 -0.79 15.24 13.12
C ASP A 28 -0.72 15.70 11.66
N SER A 29 -0.46 16.99 11.42
CA SER A 29 -0.37 17.54 10.07
C SER A 29 0.84 17.01 9.29
N TYR A 30 1.84 16.46 9.98
CA TYR A 30 3.01 15.84 9.38
C TYR A 30 2.77 14.37 8.98
N ASP A 31 1.66 13.76 9.41
CA ASP A 31 1.26 12.39 9.04
C ASP A 31 0.71 12.35 7.61
N SER A 32 1.60 12.63 6.66
CA SER A 32 1.33 12.64 5.23
C SER A 32 2.51 12.07 4.46
N LEU A 33 2.22 11.39 3.34
CA LEU A 33 3.26 10.92 2.44
C LEU A 33 3.71 12.06 1.51
N PRO A 34 5.02 12.19 1.25
CA PRO A 34 5.52 13.23 0.36
C PRO A 34 5.08 12.98 -1.09
N GLY A 35 4.58 14.04 -1.74
CA GLY A 35 4.16 14.02 -3.14
C GLY A 35 2.73 13.53 -3.35
N THR A 36 2.38 13.17 -4.58
CA THR A 36 1.07 12.62 -4.93
C THR A 36 1.19 11.18 -5.41
N SER A 37 0.17 10.38 -5.12
CA SER A 37 0.07 8.99 -5.51
C SER A 37 -1.06 8.80 -6.54
N PRO A 38 -0.82 8.07 -7.65
CA PRO A 38 -1.85 7.81 -8.64
C PRO A 38 -2.82 6.75 -8.11
N LEU A 39 -4.09 7.11 -7.95
CA LEU A 39 -5.17 6.19 -7.61
C LEU A 39 -6.35 6.39 -8.56
N PRO A 40 -7.22 5.39 -8.76
CA PRO A 40 -8.43 5.58 -9.55
C PRO A 40 -9.28 6.75 -9.05
N GLU A 41 -9.83 7.54 -9.98
CA GLU A 41 -10.67 8.72 -9.69
C GLU A 41 -11.95 8.37 -8.90
N ASP A 42 -12.37 7.12 -8.96
CA ASP A 42 -13.54 6.57 -8.28
C ASP A 42 -13.19 5.81 -6.99
N VAL A 43 -11.99 6.01 -6.43
CA VAL A 43 -11.61 5.50 -5.11
C VAL A 43 -12.61 5.99 -4.06
N ARG A 44 -13.03 5.10 -3.17
CA ARG A 44 -14.06 5.40 -2.17
C ARG A 44 -13.89 4.54 -0.92
N GLU A 45 -14.66 4.87 0.10
CA GLU A 45 -14.75 4.07 1.32
C GLU A 45 -15.08 2.60 1.01
N GLY A 46 -14.40 1.70 1.70
CA GLY A 46 -14.50 0.24 1.49
C GLY A 46 -13.46 -0.33 0.52
N ASP A 47 -12.78 0.50 -0.26
CA ASP A 47 -11.62 0.07 -1.04
C ASP A 47 -10.39 -0.11 -0.16
N TRP A 48 -9.49 -1.01 -0.59
CA TRP A 48 -8.19 -1.19 0.05
C TRP A 48 -7.10 -0.57 -0.81
N ILE A 49 -6.10 0.05 -0.17
CA ILE A 49 -4.91 0.57 -0.84
C ILE A 49 -3.72 -0.28 -0.38
N GLU A 50 -3.09 -0.94 -1.35
CA GLU A 50 -1.84 -1.65 -1.16
C GLU A 50 -0.67 -0.68 -1.39
N PHE A 51 0.28 -0.66 -0.45
CA PHE A 51 1.55 0.03 -0.59
C PHE A 51 2.64 -1.00 -0.90
N GLY A 52 3.29 -0.84 -2.05
CA GLY A 52 4.40 -1.67 -2.48
C GLY A 52 5.75 -1.21 -1.91
N GLN A 53 6.74 -2.10 -1.94
CA GLN A 53 8.13 -1.81 -1.58
C GLN A 53 8.35 -1.32 -0.13
N ILE A 54 7.45 -1.67 0.79
CA ILE A 54 7.55 -1.35 2.23
C ILE A 54 8.02 -2.54 3.09
N GLY A 55 8.71 -3.52 2.50
CA GLY A 55 9.12 -4.74 3.21
C GLY A 55 10.34 -4.53 4.12
N ALA A 56 11.30 -3.71 3.68
CA ALA A 56 12.51 -3.42 4.44
C ALA A 56 12.30 -2.20 5.33
N TYR A 57 12.74 -2.30 6.59
CA TYR A 57 12.76 -1.24 7.61
C TYR A 57 11.41 -0.67 8.06
N SER A 58 10.31 -0.79 7.29
CA SER A 58 9.00 -0.25 7.71
C SER A 58 8.48 -0.89 9.00
N ASN A 59 8.64 -2.21 9.14
CA ASN A 59 8.15 -2.93 10.33
C ASN A 59 8.98 -2.65 11.59
N VAL A 60 10.32 -2.57 11.46
CA VAL A 60 11.21 -2.38 12.62
C VAL A 60 11.26 -0.92 13.09
N LEU A 61 11.03 0.04 12.18
CA LEU A 61 11.01 1.46 12.50
C LEU A 61 9.62 1.97 12.91
N GLN A 62 8.59 1.13 12.84
CA GLN A 62 7.25 1.49 13.27
C GLN A 62 7.23 1.80 14.77
N THR A 63 6.55 2.87 15.15
CA THR A 63 6.31 3.23 16.55
C THR A 63 4.85 2.95 16.93
N ARG A 64 4.48 3.28 18.18
CA ARG A 64 3.09 3.26 18.69
C ARG A 64 2.50 4.67 18.80
N PHE A 65 2.87 5.56 17.90
CA PHE A 65 2.39 6.95 17.89
C PHE A 65 0.85 6.97 17.83
N ASN A 66 0.21 7.75 18.70
CA ASN A 66 -1.25 7.77 18.92
C ASN A 66 -1.91 6.40 19.12
N GLY A 67 -1.16 5.38 19.56
CA GLY A 67 -1.67 4.03 19.76
C GLY A 67 -1.88 3.21 18.48
N PHE A 68 -1.49 3.74 17.31
CA PHE A 68 -1.54 2.99 16.04
C PHE A 68 -0.37 2.00 15.98
N GLU A 69 -0.67 0.74 15.64
CA GLU A 69 0.35 -0.26 15.37
C GLU A 69 -0.13 -1.30 14.36
N ALA A 70 0.78 -1.87 13.55
CA ALA A 70 0.46 -3.02 12.72
C ALA A 70 0.26 -4.26 13.62
N ARG A 71 -0.99 -4.72 13.72
CA ARG A 71 -1.35 -5.87 14.57
C ARG A 71 -1.41 -7.20 13.84
N ARG A 72 -1.43 -7.18 12.51
CA ARG A 72 -1.67 -8.36 11.71
C ARG A 72 -0.62 -8.48 10.62
N PHE A 73 0.20 -9.52 10.75
CA PHE A 73 1.13 -9.96 9.73
C PHE A 73 0.65 -11.32 9.22
N VAL A 74 0.63 -11.47 7.90
CA VAL A 74 0.26 -12.73 7.25
C VAL A 74 1.34 -13.01 6.22
N ALA A 75 1.94 -14.20 6.30
CA ALA A 75 2.76 -14.72 5.23
C ALA A 75 1.82 -15.36 4.19
N VAL A 76 1.88 -14.87 2.96
CA VAL A 76 1.14 -15.47 1.84
C VAL A 76 2.14 -16.26 1.02
N GLU A 77 1.97 -17.57 1.02
CA GLU A 77 2.78 -18.49 0.24
C GLU A 77 2.08 -18.82 -1.07
N ASP A 78 2.22 -17.87 -2.00
CA ASP A 78 2.69 -18.08 -3.37
C ASP A 78 3.52 -19.34 -3.67
N GLY A 79 3.07 -20.59 -3.49
CA GLY A 79 3.95 -21.78 -3.50
C GLY A 79 5.05 -21.67 -4.58
N ALA A 80 6.32 -21.66 -4.17
CA ALA A 80 7.49 -21.23 -4.95
C ALA A 80 7.16 -20.27 -6.13
N LEU A 81 7.10 -18.96 -5.84
CA LEU A 81 7.22 -17.88 -6.83
C LEU A 81 8.45 -18.13 -7.73
N ARG A 82 8.25 -18.87 -8.82
CA ARG A 82 9.25 -19.01 -9.87
C ARG A 82 9.16 -17.74 -10.70
N PRO A 83 10.16 -16.84 -10.68
CA PRO A 83 10.19 -15.73 -11.62
C PRO A 83 10.09 -16.31 -13.04
N ALA A 84 9.35 -15.65 -13.95
CA ALA A 84 9.07 -16.18 -15.29
C ALA A 84 10.33 -16.62 -16.07
N ALA A 85 11.49 -16.01 -15.78
CA ALA A 85 12.78 -16.38 -16.35
C ALA A 85 13.31 -17.77 -15.93
N ALA A 86 12.78 -18.35 -14.85
CA ALA A 86 13.18 -19.67 -14.34
C ALA A 86 12.29 -20.82 -14.83
N GLN A 87 11.38 -20.57 -15.79
CA GLN A 87 10.50 -21.58 -16.41
C GLN A 87 10.94 -21.99 -17.83
N ALA A 88 12.05 -21.45 -18.33
CA ALA A 88 12.54 -21.68 -19.70
C ALA A 88 13.90 -22.40 -19.77
N ALA A 89 14.21 -23.26 -18.78
CA ALA A 89 15.37 -24.16 -18.81
C ALA A 89 14.95 -25.58 -18.43
#